data_AF-R8B392-F1
#
_entry.id   AF-R8B392-F1
#
_cell.length_a   1.000
_cell.length_b   1.000
_cell.length_c   1.000
_cell.angle_alpha   90.00
_cell.angle_beta   90.00
_cell.angle_gamma   90.00
#
_symmetry.space_group_name_H-M   'P 1'
#
loop_
_entity.id
_entity.type
_entity.pdbx_description
1 polymer ?
#
loop_
_entity_poly.entity_id
_entity_poly.type
_entity_poly.pdbx_seq_one_letter_code
_entity_poly.pdbx_strand_id
1 'polypeptide(L)'
;MAVKSVALVAHDNKKKELVDWVSENQTRFAQLSLYATGTTGRLLGENLERDDIHCLLSGPLGGDQQIGAKIAEGEIDLLVFFWDPLEPQPHDPDIKALLRIAALWNIPVACNRATAEFILTSAYMTDDQHRPRKPDFSDYTGRKVS
;
A
#
# COMPACT_ATOMS: atom_id res chain seq x y z
N MET A 1 -1.42 15.42 4.76
CA MET A 1 -2.20 15.09 5.95
C MET A 1 -1.47 13.96 6.64
N ALA A 2 -1.82 13.61 7.88
CA ALA A 2 -1.33 12.37 8.46
C ALA A 2 -1.75 11.19 7.57
N VAL A 3 -1.00 10.09 7.62
CA VAL A 3 -1.40 8.86 6.95
C VAL A 3 -2.67 8.35 7.62
N LYS A 4 -3.75 8.19 6.85
CA LYS A 4 -5.04 7.65 7.35
C LYS A 4 -5.36 6.29 6.77
N SER A 5 -4.78 5.98 5.62
CA SER A 5 -5.07 4.77 4.85
C SER A 5 -3.78 4.07 4.42
N VAL A 6 -3.77 2.73 4.49
CA VAL A 6 -2.62 1.92 4.10
C VAL A 6 -3.06 0.71 3.28
N ALA A 7 -2.36 0.48 2.17
CA ALA A 7 -2.43 -0.74 1.40
C ALA A 7 -1.38 -1.75 1.88
N LEU A 8 -1.81 -2.97 2.18
CA LEU A 8 -1.01 -4.07 2.69
C LEU A 8 -1.04 -5.21 1.68
N VAL A 9 0.08 -5.43 0.99
CA VAL A 9 0.23 -6.45 -0.06
C VAL A 9 1.45 -7.31 0.24
N ALA A 10 1.34 -8.61 0.01
CA ALA A 10 2.48 -9.52 0.14
C ALA A 10 2.39 -10.71 -0.82
N HIS A 11 3.52 -11.13 -1.37
CA HIS A 11 3.64 -12.45 -2.01
C HIS A 11 3.45 -13.57 -1.00
N ASP A 12 3.14 -14.77 -1.46
CA ASP A 12 2.75 -15.88 -0.60
C ASP A 12 3.77 -16.18 0.51
N ASN A 13 5.05 -16.26 0.17
CA ASN A 13 6.11 -16.48 1.16
C ASN A 13 6.43 -15.26 2.05
N LYS A 14 5.86 -14.09 1.75
CA LYS A 14 6.00 -12.85 2.53
C LYS A 14 4.78 -12.51 3.38
N LYS A 15 3.64 -13.19 3.18
CA LYS A 15 2.41 -12.94 3.93
C LYS A 15 2.59 -13.08 5.43
N LYS A 16 3.30 -14.12 5.88
CA LYS A 16 3.58 -14.31 7.31
C LYS A 16 4.39 -13.15 7.89
N GLU A 17 5.45 -12.74 7.20
CA GLU A 17 6.30 -11.60 7.62
C GLU A 17 5.48 -10.30 7.73
N LEU A 18 4.58 -10.04 6.77
CA LEU A 18 3.70 -8.89 6.80
C LEU A 18 2.70 -8.94 7.96
N VAL A 19 2.02 -10.07 8.16
CA VAL A 19 1.03 -10.25 9.23
C VAL A 19 1.68 -10.11 10.59
N ASP A 20 2.82 -10.77 10.82
CA ASP A 20 3.58 -10.68 12.07
C ASP A 20 3.95 -9.22 12.37
N TRP A 21 4.48 -8.49 11.37
CA TRP A 21 4.83 -7.07 11.53
C TRP A 21 3.62 -6.17 11.84
N VAL A 22 2.47 -6.39 11.20
CA VAL A 22 1.24 -5.62 11.50
C VAL A 22 0.75 -5.91 12.91
N SER A 23 0.76 -7.17 13.33
CA SER A 23 0.36 -7.59 14.68
C SER A 23 1.26 -7.00 15.77
N GLU A 24 2.58 -7.00 15.56
CA GLU A 24 3.55 -6.34 16.46
C GLU A 24 3.28 -4.82 16.61
N ASN A 25 2.60 -4.22 15.63
CA ASN A 25 2.30 -2.79 15.57
C ASN A 25 0.80 -2.47 15.65
N GLN A 26 -0.02 -3.38 16.18
CA GLN A 26 -1.49 -3.32 16.13
C GLN A 26 -2.05 -1.96 16.58
N THR A 27 -1.51 -1.37 17.65
CA THR A 27 -1.96 -0.05 18.17
C THR A 27 -1.86 1.06 17.13
N ARG A 28 -0.82 1.06 16.28
CA ARG A 28 -0.66 2.05 15.22
C ARG A 28 -1.63 1.80 14.07
N PHE A 29 -1.85 0.53 13.72
CA PHE A 29 -2.79 0.13 12.67
C PHE A 29 -4.26 0.29 13.06
N ALA A 30 -4.58 0.27 14.36
CA ALA A 30 -5.95 0.43 14.86
C ALA A 30 -6.62 1.75 14.43
N GLN A 31 -5.83 2.80 14.16
CA GLN A 31 -6.33 4.10 13.72
C GLN A 31 -6.33 4.28 12.20
N LEU A 32 -5.84 3.29 11.45
CA LEU A 32 -5.71 3.33 9.99
C LEU A 32 -6.83 2.51 9.33
N SER A 33 -7.34 3.04 8.21
CA SER A 33 -8.12 2.26 7.26
C SER A 33 -7.20 1.31 6.51
N LEU A 34 -7.47 0.01 6.59
CA LEU A 34 -6.64 -1.04 6.01
C LEU A 34 -7.23 -1.53 4.69
N TYR A 35 -6.44 -1.48 3.63
CA TYR A 35 -6.74 -2.10 2.34
C TYR A 35 -5.77 -3.26 2.13
N ALA A 36 -6.25 -4.41 1.69
CA ALA A 36 -5.37 -5.56 1.44
C ALA A 36 -5.91 -6.43 0.31
N THR A 37 -5.02 -7.09 -0.42
CA THR A 37 -5.43 -8.08 -1.43
C THR A 37 -5.96 -9.35 -0.77
N GLY A 38 -6.85 -10.06 -1.46
CA GLY A 38 -7.76 -11.07 -0.88
C GLY A 38 -7.19 -11.94 0.25
N THR A 39 -6.18 -12.77 -0.03
CA THR A 39 -5.61 -13.69 0.98
C THR A 39 -4.91 -12.95 2.11
N THR A 40 -4.19 -11.85 1.80
CA THR A 40 -3.51 -11.04 2.81
C THR A 40 -4.51 -10.39 3.76
N GLY A 41 -5.59 -9.80 3.23
CA GLY A 41 -6.64 -9.16 4.03
C GLY A 41 -7.35 -10.14 4.96
N ARG A 42 -7.62 -11.36 4.48
CA ARG A 42 -8.22 -12.41 5.32
C ARG A 42 -7.31 -12.80 6.49
N LEU A 43 -6.03 -13.05 6.22
CA LEU A 43 -5.05 -13.39 7.27
C LEU A 43 -4.93 -12.26 8.31
N LEU A 44 -4.92 -11.00 7.85
CA LEU A 44 -4.88 -9.86 8.75
C LEU A 44 -6.16 -9.76 9.60
N GLY A 45 -7.33 -9.94 9.01
CA GLY A 45 -8.61 -9.88 9.74
C GLY A 45 -8.70 -10.94 10.83
N GLU A 46 -8.26 -12.16 10.53
CA GLU A 46 -8.18 -13.27 11.49
C GLU A 46 -7.16 -13.00 12.61
N ASN A 47 -5.97 -12.48 12.29
CA ASN A 47 -4.91 -12.27 13.28
C ASN A 47 -5.10 -11.02 14.15
N LEU A 48 -5.74 -9.98 13.61
CA LEU A 48 -5.96 -8.71 14.31
C LEU A 48 -7.35 -8.62 14.94
N GLU A 49 -8.20 -9.62 14.73
CA GLU A 49 -9.61 -9.63 15.13
C GLU A 49 -10.37 -8.40 14.62
N ARG A 50 -10.16 -8.06 13.34
CA ARG A 50 -10.76 -6.90 12.65
C ARG A 50 -11.60 -7.32 11.46
N ASP A 51 -12.83 -6.83 11.38
CA ASP A 51 -13.78 -7.06 10.29
C ASP A 51 -13.90 -5.87 9.32
N ASP A 52 -13.25 -4.75 9.62
CA ASP A 52 -13.26 -3.50 8.86
C ASP A 52 -12.14 -3.39 7.80
N ILE A 53 -11.39 -4.47 7.55
CA ILE A 53 -10.35 -4.52 6.51
C ILE A 53 -10.99 -4.58 5.12
N HIS A 54 -10.69 -3.62 4.27
CA HIS A 54 -11.13 -3.59 2.88
C HIS A 54 -10.36 -4.64 2.05
N CYS A 55 -10.92 -5.85 1.97
CA CYS A 55 -10.38 -6.93 1.17
C CYS A 55 -10.69 -6.73 -0.33
N LEU A 56 -9.64 -6.55 -1.13
CA LEU A 56 -9.68 -6.46 -2.58
C LEU A 56 -9.50 -7.83 -3.22
N LEU A 57 -9.50 -7.90 -4.56
CA LEU A 57 -9.16 -9.13 -5.28
C LEU A 57 -7.73 -9.58 -4.93
N SER A 58 -7.39 -10.83 -5.24
CA SER A 58 -5.99 -11.25 -5.21
C SER A 58 -5.20 -10.46 -6.28
N GLY A 59 -3.92 -10.20 -6.01
CA GLY A 59 -3.04 -9.45 -6.93
C GLY A 59 -3.12 -9.96 -8.38
N PRO A 60 -2.86 -11.26 -8.64
CA PRO A 60 -2.93 -11.85 -9.98
C PRO A 60 -4.30 -11.78 -10.67
N LEU A 61 -5.39 -11.56 -9.91
CA LEU A 61 -6.74 -11.45 -10.45
C LEU A 61 -7.20 -9.98 -10.58
N GLY A 62 -6.29 -9.02 -10.47
CA GLY A 62 -6.55 -7.59 -10.64
C GLY A 62 -6.56 -6.78 -9.34
N GLY A 63 -6.25 -7.39 -8.19
CA GLY A 63 -6.17 -6.68 -6.91
C GLY A 63 -5.13 -5.55 -6.92
N ASP A 64 -4.00 -5.75 -7.59
CA ASP A 64 -2.94 -4.74 -7.69
C ASP A 64 -3.41 -3.51 -8.48
N GLN A 65 -4.26 -3.72 -9.49
CA GLN A 65 -4.86 -2.65 -10.29
C GLN A 65 -5.93 -1.88 -9.49
N GLN A 66 -6.71 -2.58 -8.65
CA GLN A 66 -7.64 -1.93 -7.72
C GLN A 66 -6.91 -1.02 -6.73
N ILE A 67 -5.78 -1.48 -6.18
CA ILE A 67 -4.93 -0.64 -5.33
C ILE A 67 -4.38 0.55 -6.11
N GLY A 68 -3.87 0.31 -7.34
CA GLY A 68 -3.35 1.38 -8.19
C GLY A 68 -4.39 2.46 -8.51
N ALA A 69 -5.64 2.09 -8.75
CA ALA A 69 -6.75 3.03 -8.94
C ALA A 69 -6.98 3.87 -7.68
N LYS A 70 -7.06 3.22 -6.51
CA LYS A 70 -7.26 3.89 -5.22
C LYS A 70 -6.13 4.85 -4.85
N ILE A 71 -4.88 4.51 -5.20
CA ILE A 71 -3.73 5.44 -5.08
C ILE A 71 -3.98 6.69 -5.93
N ALA A 72 -4.40 6.53 -7.18
CA ALA A 72 -4.66 7.64 -8.09
C ALA A 72 -5.87 8.50 -7.69
N GLU A 73 -6.86 7.90 -7.03
CA GLU A 73 -8.03 8.57 -6.45
C GLU A 73 -7.71 9.28 -5.13
N GLY A 74 -6.52 9.02 -4.55
CA GLY A 74 -6.10 9.59 -3.28
C GLY A 74 -6.74 8.93 -2.05
N GLU A 75 -7.23 7.69 -2.20
CA GLU A 75 -7.81 6.88 -1.12
C GLU A 75 -6.79 6.07 -0.32
N ILE A 76 -5.55 5.97 -0.82
CA ILE A 76 -4.44 5.24 -0.20
C ILE A 76 -3.26 6.19 -0.01
N ASP A 77 -2.89 6.43 1.24
CA ASP A 77 -1.81 7.34 1.63
C ASP A 77 -0.45 6.64 1.73
N LEU A 78 -0.44 5.32 1.97
CA LEU A 78 0.77 4.51 2.18
C LEU A 78 0.62 3.16 1.49
N LEU A 79 1.65 2.73 0.75
CA LEU A 79 1.76 1.37 0.22
C LEU A 79 2.83 0.58 0.98
N VAL A 80 2.46 -0.55 1.58
CA VAL A 80 3.38 -1.57 2.08
C VAL A 80 3.21 -2.81 1.23
N PHE A 81 4.23 -3.13 0.44
CA PHE A 81 4.25 -4.28 -0.45
C PHE A 81 5.47 -5.15 -0.17
N PHE A 82 5.30 -6.21 0.62
CA PHE A 82 6.35 -7.21 0.83
C PHE A 82 6.34 -8.21 -0.33
N TRP A 83 7.11 -7.89 -1.37
CA TRP A 83 7.30 -8.75 -2.51
C TRP A 83 8.52 -9.65 -2.32
N ASP A 84 8.53 -10.77 -3.02
CA ASP A 84 9.63 -11.73 -3.06
C ASP A 84 10.62 -11.38 -4.18
N PRO A 85 11.89 -11.07 -3.85
CA PRO A 85 12.90 -10.75 -4.86
C PRO A 85 13.53 -11.98 -5.54
N LEU A 86 13.25 -13.20 -5.06
CA LEU A 86 13.90 -14.42 -5.55
C LEU A 86 13.01 -15.24 -6.48
N GLU A 87 11.70 -15.26 -6.24
CA GLU A 87 10.76 -16.01 -7.09
C GLU A 87 10.07 -15.13 -8.13
N PRO A 88 10.12 -15.51 -9.42
CA PRO A 88 9.42 -14.77 -10.47
C PRO A 88 7.91 -14.86 -10.26
N GLN A 89 7.21 -13.74 -10.33
CA GLN A 89 5.77 -13.74 -10.22
C GLN A 89 5.08 -13.67 -11.59
N PRO A 90 3.99 -14.44 -11.81
CA PRO A 90 3.18 -14.33 -13.03
C PRO A 90 2.63 -12.92 -13.29
N HIS A 91 2.55 -12.10 -12.24
CA HIS A 91 2.02 -10.74 -12.23
C HIS A 91 3.12 -9.68 -12.01
N ASP A 92 4.39 -9.99 -12.32
CA ASP A 92 5.51 -9.03 -12.29
C ASP A 92 5.23 -7.70 -13.02
N PRO A 93 4.55 -7.67 -14.19
CA PRO A 93 4.16 -6.43 -14.84
C PRO A 93 3.26 -5.55 -13.95
N ASP A 94 2.36 -6.17 -13.20
CA ASP A 94 1.40 -5.49 -12.34
C ASP A 94 2.11 -4.89 -11.11
N ILE A 95 3.09 -5.60 -10.53
CA ILE A 95 3.95 -5.06 -9.46
C ILE A 95 4.66 -3.78 -9.93
N LYS A 96 5.27 -3.82 -11.11
CA LYS A 96 5.97 -2.64 -11.68
C LYS A 96 4.99 -1.51 -11.96
N ALA A 97 3.80 -1.81 -12.47
CA ALA A 97 2.76 -0.82 -12.70
C ALA A 97 2.29 -0.16 -11.39
N LEU A 98 2.13 -0.95 -10.33
CA LEU A 98 1.74 -0.49 -9.00
C LEU A 98 2.82 0.41 -8.36
N LEU A 99 4.08 0.00 -8.39
CA LEU A 99 5.17 0.83 -7.87
C LEU A 99 5.33 2.13 -8.67
N ARG A 100 5.14 2.06 -10.00
CA ARG A 100 5.16 3.25 -10.86
C ARG A 100 4.04 4.23 -10.52
N ILE A 101 2.81 3.77 -10.26
CA ILE A 101 1.70 4.66 -9.90
C ILE A 101 1.90 5.28 -8.51
N ALA A 102 2.42 4.52 -7.54
CA ALA A 102 2.77 5.04 -6.23
C ALA A 102 3.85 6.14 -6.30
N ALA A 103 4.89 5.92 -7.11
CA ALA A 103 5.93 6.92 -7.37
C ALA A 103 5.36 8.15 -8.09
N LEU A 104 4.48 7.96 -9.08
CA LEU A 104 3.84 9.06 -9.81
C LEU A 104 3.05 9.98 -8.87
N TRP A 105 2.27 9.40 -7.96
CA TRP A 105 1.46 10.13 -6.97
C TRP A 105 2.21 10.54 -5.71
N ASN A 106 3.50 10.20 -5.62
CA ASN A 106 4.39 10.57 -4.53
C ASN A 106 3.87 10.14 -3.16
N ILE A 107 3.35 8.91 -3.05
CA ILE A 107 3.02 8.30 -1.76
C ILE A 107 4.22 7.53 -1.21
N PRO A 108 4.41 7.45 0.11
CA PRO A 108 5.41 6.57 0.70
C PRO A 108 5.18 5.10 0.32
N VAL A 109 6.27 4.39 0.06
CA VAL A 109 6.26 2.97 -0.29
C VAL A 109 7.28 2.21 0.56
N ALA A 110 6.85 1.13 1.19
CA ALA A 110 7.73 0.14 1.80
C ALA A 110 7.68 -1.17 1.01
N CYS A 111 8.82 -1.56 0.45
CA CYS A 111 8.96 -2.81 -0.30
C CYS A 111 9.45 -3.99 0.55
N ASN A 112 9.79 -3.73 1.81
CA ASN A 112 10.33 -4.70 2.76
C ASN A 112 10.08 -4.21 4.19
N ARG A 113 10.30 -5.08 5.16
CA ARG A 113 10.07 -4.80 6.58
C ARG A 113 10.91 -3.63 7.11
N ALA A 114 12.19 -3.55 6.75
CA ALA A 114 13.05 -2.46 7.23
C ALA A 114 12.52 -1.08 6.82
N THR A 115 12.13 -0.90 5.55
CA THR A 115 11.52 0.37 5.10
C THR A 115 10.18 0.62 5.80
N ALA A 116 9.38 -0.42 6.02
CA ALA A 116 8.10 -0.29 6.72
C ALA A 116 8.28 0.17 8.17
N GLU A 117 9.27 -0.35 8.89
CA GLU A 117 9.60 0.07 10.26
C GLU A 117 10.06 1.55 10.32
N PHE A 118 10.90 1.99 9.37
CA PHE A 118 11.30 3.39 9.28
C PHE A 118 10.10 4.31 8.99
N ILE A 119 9.22 3.93 8.07
CA ILE A 119 8.04 4.73 7.74
C ILE A 119 7.11 4.81 8.95
N LEU A 120 6.81 3.68 9.59
CA LEU A 120 5.83 3.61 10.68
C LEU A 120 6.25 4.39 11.94
N THR A 121 7.57 4.61 12.12
CA THR A 121 8.15 5.40 13.20
C THR A 121 8.32 6.88 12.87
N SER A 122 8.11 7.28 11.61
CA SER A 122 8.20 8.67 11.18
C SER A 122 7.16 9.55 11.87
N ALA A 123 7.57 10.77 12.27
CA ALA A 123 6.65 11.77 12.81
C ALA A 123 5.51 12.15 11.82
N TYR A 124 5.76 12.02 10.51
CA TYR A 124 4.74 12.32 9.49
C TYR A 124 3.60 11.31 9.42
N MET A 125 3.73 10.13 10.04
CA MET A 125 2.62 9.17 10.12
C MET A 125 1.42 9.75 10.87
N THR A 126 1.66 10.56 11.89
CA THR A 126 0.61 11.10 12.78
C THR A 126 0.46 12.62 12.71
N ASP A 127 1.30 13.31 11.93
CA ASP A 127 1.26 14.77 11.79
C ASP A 127 0.14 15.22 10.84
N ASP A 128 -0.99 15.65 11.40
CA ASP A 128 -2.12 16.17 10.63
C ASP A 128 -1.82 17.50 9.91
N GLN A 129 -0.74 18.20 10.26
CA GLN A 129 -0.29 19.42 9.59
C GLN A 129 0.64 19.14 8.41
N HIS A 130 1.24 17.95 8.35
CA HIS A 130 2.06 17.55 7.21
C HIS A 130 1.26 17.65 5.91
N ARG A 131 1.87 18.15 4.83
CA ARG A 131 1.27 18.25 3.49
C ARG A 131 2.24 17.64 2.48
N PRO A 132 2.04 16.36 2.08
CA PRO A 132 2.83 15.76 1.03
C PRO A 132 2.72 16.59 -0.25
N ARG A 133 3.84 16.79 -0.95
CA ARG A 133 3.84 17.45 -2.24
C ARG A 133 3.12 16.55 -3.25
N LYS A 134 1.93 16.97 -3.67
CA LYS A 134 1.22 16.29 -4.76
C LYS A 134 1.85 16.67 -6.11
N PRO A 135 1.93 15.72 -7.06
CA PRO A 135 2.32 16.05 -8.42
C PRO A 135 1.30 17.00 -9.06
N ASP A 136 1.78 17.91 -9.90
CA ASP A 136 0.95 18.73 -10.77
C ASP A 136 1.00 18.15 -12.18
N PHE A 137 -0.15 17.77 -12.72
CA PHE A 137 -0.28 17.18 -14.05
C PHE A 137 -0.85 18.16 -15.09
N SER A 138 -1.01 19.43 -14.75
CA SER A 138 -1.61 20.44 -15.64
C SER A 138 -0.91 20.55 -16.99
N ASP A 139 0.43 20.52 -17.02
CA ASP A 139 1.21 20.51 -18.27
C ASP A 139 0.91 19.26 -19.13
N TYR A 140 0.73 18.10 -18.49
CA TYR A 140 0.47 16.84 -19.19
C TYR A 140 -0.97 16.76 -19.70
N THR A 141 -1.96 17.20 -18.92
CA THR A 141 -3.38 17.16 -19.30
C THR A 141 -3.76 18.28 -20.25
N GLY A 142 -3.04 19.40 -20.22
CA GLY A 142 -3.22 20.55 -21.11
C GLY A 142 -2.50 20.43 -22.47
N ARG A 143 -1.68 19.40 -22.68
CA ARG A 143 -0.94 19.24 -23.94
C ARG A 143 -1.89 19.01 -25.11
N LYS A 144 -1.67 19.70 -26.24
CA LYS A 144 -2.36 19.40 -27.49
C LYS A 144 -1.92 18.02 -27.99
N VAL A 145 -2.87 17.15 -28.26
CA VAL A 145 -2.62 15.88 -28.95
C VAL A 145 -2.38 16.22 -30.43
N SER A 146 -1.14 16.01 -30.89
CA SER A 146 -0.75 16.15 -32.30
C SER A 146 -1.10 14.92 -33.10
#